data_AF-A0A3Q3AET0-F1
#
_entry.id   AF-A0A3Q3AET0-F1
#
_cell.length_a   1.000
_cell.length_b   1.000
_cell.length_c   1.000
_cell.angle_alpha   90.00
_cell.angle_beta   90.00
_cell.angle_gamma   90.00
#
_symmetry.space_group_name_H-M   'P 1'
#
loop_
_entity.id
_entity.type
_entity.pdbx_description
1 polymer ?
#
loop_
_entity_poly.entity_id
_entity_poly.type
_entity_poly.pdbx_seq_one_letter_code
_entity_poly.pdbx_strand_id
1 'polypeptide(L)'
;THLLIGLNTGAKKYIVWMDCGIHANEWIAPAFCQYFVNQVGNHAKIKRMMKNLDFYVTPVLNVDGYIYSWKDNTTRQWRKNRRPGHSPGCYGTDLDRNFDVNWVFTPLGASFNCSSDMFCGTSPASEPEVEAVTNFIKSQRANILSFLTIHSYGQMILLPYGDPNETVHNYEGVLCTFRRLSDETYSIWKVRGQNYTVGATSDVLYPISGLPRDLARMQGIPFCFTFVLRDNGTFSYQLPENQIQPACEEAYSGVLHIITYAHNQIYSGAVAATAATLWTLLLAAGVTLM
;
A
#
# COMPACT_ATOMS: atom_id res chain seq x y z
N THR A 1 -8.26 -11.44 -8.23
CA THR A 1 -8.48 -12.33 -7.07
C THR A 1 -7.45 -12.00 -6.00
N HIS A 2 -7.87 -11.75 -4.75
CA HIS A 2 -6.95 -11.52 -3.63
C HIS A 2 -6.77 -12.80 -2.80
N LEU A 3 -5.64 -12.93 -2.12
CA LEU A 3 -5.35 -13.98 -1.16
C LEU A 3 -5.68 -13.47 0.24
N LEU A 4 -6.52 -14.21 0.97
CA LEU A 4 -6.74 -14.01 2.40
C LEU A 4 -5.80 -14.93 3.19
N ILE A 5 -4.90 -14.34 3.98
CA ILE A 5 -3.92 -15.05 4.78
C ILE A 5 -4.07 -14.64 6.24
N GLY A 6 -4.54 -15.57 7.08
CA GLY A 6 -4.82 -15.32 8.50
C GLY A 6 -5.07 -16.61 9.27
N LEU A 7 -4.91 -16.59 10.59
CA LEU A 7 -5.25 -17.73 11.43
C LEU A 7 -6.76 -17.73 11.71
N ASN A 8 -7.45 -18.84 11.48
CA ASN A 8 -8.86 -18.92 11.87
C ASN A 8 -8.99 -19.03 13.39
N THR A 9 -9.23 -17.89 14.05
CA THR A 9 -9.39 -17.78 15.51
C THR A 9 -10.85 -17.66 15.94
N GLY A 10 -11.80 -17.55 14.99
CA GLY A 10 -13.21 -17.24 15.27
C GLY A 10 -13.47 -15.80 15.73
N ALA A 11 -12.43 -15.01 15.99
CA ALA A 11 -12.53 -13.61 16.39
C ALA A 11 -12.47 -12.67 15.18
N LYS A 12 -13.11 -11.50 15.31
CA LYS A 12 -12.96 -10.41 14.34
C LYS A 12 -11.54 -9.86 14.39
N LYS A 13 -10.89 -9.74 13.23
CA LYS A 13 -9.51 -9.26 13.07
C LYS A 13 -9.47 -7.98 12.25
N TYR A 14 -8.44 -7.16 12.48
CA TYR A 14 -8.15 -6.05 11.58
C TYR A 14 -7.49 -6.54 10.30
N ILE A 15 -7.66 -5.78 9.22
CA ILE A 15 -7.18 -6.12 7.88
C ILE A 15 -5.92 -5.30 7.57
N VAL A 16 -4.90 -5.97 7.06
CA VAL A 16 -3.81 -5.35 6.30
C VAL A 16 -4.06 -5.65 4.84
N TRP A 17 -4.40 -4.62 4.07
CA TRP A 17 -4.49 -4.70 2.62
C TRP A 17 -3.13 -4.44 2.00
N MET A 18 -2.75 -5.27 1.04
CA MET A 18 -1.58 -5.07 0.19
C MET A 18 -1.92 -5.39 -1.26
N ASP A 19 -1.70 -4.46 -2.17
CA ASP A 19 -1.77 -4.72 -3.61
C ASP A 19 -0.46 -4.41 -4.32
N CYS A 20 -0.22 -5.15 -5.39
CA CYS A 20 0.94 -5.03 -6.24
C CYS A 20 0.50 -5.11 -7.72
N GLY A 21 1.35 -4.60 -8.61
CA GLY A 21 1.14 -4.74 -10.05
C GLY A 21 -0.11 -4.02 -10.55
N ILE A 22 -0.41 -2.85 -9.98
CA ILE A 22 -1.40 -1.93 -10.55
C ILE A 22 -0.91 -1.35 -11.88
N HIS A 23 0.40 -1.08 -11.99
CA HIS A 23 1.08 -0.83 -13.26
C HIS A 23 1.73 -2.10 -13.78
N ALA A 24 1.49 -2.39 -15.05
CA ALA A 24 1.85 -3.65 -15.68
C ALA A 24 3.36 -3.85 -15.86
N ASN A 25 4.12 -2.78 -16.10
CA ASN A 25 5.57 -2.82 -16.34
C ASN A 25 6.42 -2.95 -15.05
N GLU A 26 5.83 -2.73 -13.88
CA GLU A 26 6.50 -2.68 -12.57
C GLU A 26 6.69 -4.09 -11.95
N TRP A 27 7.41 -4.97 -12.65
CA TRP A 27 7.46 -6.41 -12.34
C TRP A 27 8.02 -6.77 -10.96
N ILE A 28 8.84 -5.90 -10.34
CA ILE A 28 9.33 -6.13 -8.99
C ILE A 28 8.21 -6.06 -7.93
N ALA A 29 7.12 -5.33 -8.19
CA ALA A 29 6.01 -5.25 -7.25
C ALA A 29 5.27 -6.60 -7.11
N PRO A 30 4.82 -7.28 -8.18
CA PRO A 30 4.29 -8.64 -8.08
C PRO A 30 5.28 -9.65 -7.47
N ALA A 31 6.57 -9.53 -7.77
CA ALA A 31 7.60 -10.38 -7.16
C ALA A 31 7.70 -10.14 -5.64
N PHE A 32 7.59 -8.89 -5.19
CA PHE A 32 7.53 -8.55 -3.77
C PHE A 32 6.29 -9.11 -3.08
N CYS A 33 5.09 -8.98 -3.67
CA CYS A 33 3.88 -9.57 -3.07
C CYS A 33 4.02 -11.09 -2.88
N GLN A 34 4.60 -11.80 -3.85
CA GLN A 34 4.88 -13.24 -3.71
C GLN A 34 5.88 -13.53 -2.59
N TYR A 35 6.95 -12.74 -2.50
CA TYR A 35 7.91 -12.83 -1.40
C TYR A 35 7.25 -12.57 -0.04
N PHE A 36 6.41 -11.53 0.07
CA PHE A 36 5.68 -11.19 1.28
C PHE A 36 4.77 -12.33 1.73
N VAL A 37 4.00 -12.93 0.81
CA VAL A 37 3.15 -14.10 1.11
C VAL A 37 3.99 -15.26 1.70
N ASN A 38 5.15 -15.54 1.11
CA ASN A 38 6.07 -16.54 1.65
C ASN A 38 6.59 -16.17 3.05
N GLN A 39 6.87 -14.89 3.31
CA GLN A 39 7.28 -14.43 4.63
C GLN A 39 6.17 -14.49 5.66
N VAL A 40 4.92 -14.21 5.30
CA VAL A 40 3.77 -14.31 6.21
C VAL A 40 3.64 -15.74 6.76
N GLY A 41 3.88 -16.75 5.93
CA GLY A 41 3.86 -18.16 6.33
C GLY A 41 5.04 -18.59 7.21
N ASN A 42 6.16 -17.87 7.20
CA ASN A 42 7.44 -18.31 7.77
C ASN A 42 7.96 -17.44 8.92
N HIS A 43 7.70 -16.14 8.92
CA HIS A 43 8.27 -15.19 9.86
C HIS A 43 7.53 -15.17 11.20
N ALA A 44 8.21 -15.59 12.29
CA ALA A 44 7.60 -15.79 13.61
C ALA A 44 6.82 -14.58 14.15
N LYS A 45 7.29 -13.35 13.88
CA LYS A 45 6.59 -12.12 14.30
C LYS A 45 5.26 -11.93 13.58
N ILE A 46 5.22 -12.18 12.27
CA ILE A 46 3.97 -12.07 11.48
C ILE A 46 2.99 -13.15 11.94
N LYS A 47 3.44 -14.40 12.11
CA LYS A 47 2.58 -15.49 12.60
C LYS A 47 1.91 -15.16 13.94
N ARG A 48 2.60 -14.46 14.84
CA ARG A 48 1.98 -13.99 16.10
C ARG A 48 0.90 -12.94 15.84
N MET A 49 1.17 -11.97 14.97
CA MET A 49 0.20 -10.92 14.62
C MET A 49 -1.00 -11.46 13.83
N MET A 50 -0.88 -12.58 13.11
CA MET A 50 -2.00 -13.24 12.41
C MET A 50 -3.14 -13.73 13.33
N LYS A 51 -2.94 -13.77 14.65
CA LYS A 51 -4.03 -14.00 15.62
C LYS A 51 -5.04 -12.85 15.61
N ASN A 52 -4.56 -11.65 15.28
CA ASN A 52 -5.23 -10.36 15.42
C ASN A 52 -5.37 -9.62 14.08
N LEU A 53 -4.67 -10.07 13.05
CA LEU A 53 -4.65 -9.49 11.71
C LEU A 53 -4.98 -10.53 10.64
N ASP A 54 -5.70 -10.08 9.61
CA ASP A 54 -5.86 -10.76 8.34
C ASP A 54 -5.14 -9.99 7.24
N PHE A 55 -4.33 -10.69 6.45
CA PHE A 55 -3.62 -10.10 5.31
C PHE A 55 -4.40 -10.39 4.03
N TYR A 56 -4.85 -9.32 3.36
CA TYR A 56 -5.46 -9.38 2.04
C TYR A 56 -4.42 -8.95 1.02
N VAL A 57 -3.86 -9.90 0.27
CA VAL A 57 -2.78 -9.63 -0.68
C VAL A 57 -3.28 -9.82 -2.11
N THR A 58 -3.16 -8.80 -2.96
CA THR A 58 -3.45 -8.87 -4.40
C THR A 58 -2.13 -8.79 -5.17
N PRO A 59 -1.51 -9.93 -5.57
CA PRO A 59 -0.18 -9.91 -6.16
C PRO A 59 -0.09 -9.23 -7.52
N VAL A 60 -1.17 -9.28 -8.30
CA VAL A 60 -1.29 -8.61 -9.60
C VAL A 60 -2.69 -8.04 -9.68
N LEU A 61 -2.83 -6.73 -9.50
CA LEU A 61 -4.11 -6.04 -9.62
C LEU A 61 -4.50 -5.88 -11.10
N ASN A 62 -3.56 -5.45 -11.94
CA ASN A 62 -3.74 -5.28 -13.38
C ASN A 62 -3.31 -6.55 -14.13
N VAL A 63 -4.13 -7.59 -14.07
CA VAL A 63 -3.78 -8.91 -14.66
C VAL A 63 -3.61 -8.82 -16.18
N ASP A 64 -4.53 -8.17 -16.88
CA ASP A 64 -4.49 -8.10 -18.34
C ASP A 64 -3.30 -7.28 -18.84
N GLY A 65 -3.02 -6.15 -18.19
CA GLY A 65 -1.84 -5.34 -18.48
C GLY A 65 -0.56 -6.11 -18.20
N TYR A 66 -0.49 -6.81 -17.06
CA TYR A 66 0.67 -7.63 -16.71
C TYR A 66 0.94 -8.67 -17.80
N ILE A 67 -0.06 -9.49 -18.18
CA ILE A 67 0.06 -10.48 -19.28
C ILE A 67 0.52 -9.80 -20.57
N TYR A 68 -0.05 -8.64 -20.91
CA TYR A 68 0.34 -7.92 -22.11
C TYR A 68 1.80 -7.47 -22.08
N SER A 69 2.33 -7.06 -20.93
CA SER A 69 3.75 -6.68 -20.79
C SER A 69 4.73 -7.85 -21.00
N TRP A 70 4.25 -9.10 -20.88
CA TRP A 70 5.03 -10.32 -21.14
C TRP A 70 4.95 -10.81 -22.58
N LYS A 71 4.12 -10.19 -23.43
CA LYS A 71 3.90 -10.66 -24.81
C LYS A 71 5.18 -10.64 -25.64
N ASP A 72 5.89 -9.51 -25.66
CA ASP A 72 7.16 -9.33 -26.34
C ASP A 72 7.87 -8.03 -25.87
N ASN A 73 9.07 -7.76 -26.39
CA ASN A 73 9.86 -6.59 -25.98
C ASN A 73 9.20 -5.24 -26.31
N THR A 74 8.28 -5.18 -27.29
CA THR A 74 7.60 -3.94 -27.68
C THR A 74 6.49 -3.56 -26.70
N THR A 75 5.94 -4.54 -25.97
CA THR A 75 4.88 -4.32 -24.97
C THR A 75 5.41 -4.26 -23.55
N ARG A 76 6.71 -4.53 -23.35
CA ARG A 76 7.35 -4.64 -22.03
C ARG A 76 7.19 -3.42 -21.13
N GLN A 77 7.06 -2.23 -21.73
CA GLN A 77 6.87 -0.96 -21.03
C GLN A 77 5.40 -0.59 -20.82
N TRP A 78 4.46 -1.47 -21.18
CA TRP A 78 3.03 -1.21 -21.00
C TRP A 78 2.69 -1.05 -19.52
N ARG A 79 2.00 0.04 -19.19
CA ARG A 79 1.66 0.44 -17.81
C ARG A 79 0.19 0.20 -17.47
N LYS A 80 -0.72 0.60 -18.36
CA LYS A 80 -2.17 0.67 -18.16
C LYS A 80 -2.83 -0.72 -18.10
N ASN A 81 -4.13 -0.80 -17.81
CA ASN A 81 -4.87 -2.04 -18.07
C ASN A 81 -5.08 -2.27 -19.59
N ARG A 82 -5.96 -3.20 -19.97
CA ARG A 82 -6.19 -3.57 -21.39
C ARG A 82 -7.60 -3.34 -21.87
N ARG A 83 -8.41 -2.57 -21.14
CA ARG A 83 -9.76 -2.21 -21.57
C ARG A 83 -9.72 -1.57 -22.97
N PRO A 84 -10.50 -2.06 -23.96
CA PRO A 84 -10.61 -1.41 -25.25
C PRO A 84 -11.13 0.02 -25.11
N GLY A 85 -10.46 0.98 -25.75
CA GLY A 85 -10.88 2.37 -25.77
C GLY A 85 -11.99 2.65 -26.80
N HIS A 86 -12.49 3.89 -26.79
CA HIS A 86 -13.58 4.35 -27.66
C HIS A 86 -13.12 4.73 -29.08
N SER A 87 -11.82 4.67 -29.36
CA SER A 87 -11.21 5.01 -30.64
C SER A 87 -10.12 3.99 -31.01
N PRO A 88 -9.86 3.78 -32.32
CA PRO A 88 -8.79 2.88 -32.76
C PRO A 88 -7.44 3.26 -32.16
N GLY A 89 -6.72 2.27 -31.60
CA GLY A 89 -5.40 2.47 -31.00
C GLY A 89 -5.42 2.93 -29.54
N CYS A 90 -6.57 3.38 -29.01
CA CYS A 90 -6.71 3.66 -27.59
C CYS A 90 -7.01 2.38 -26.82
N TYR A 91 -6.08 1.98 -25.97
CA TYR A 91 -6.27 0.87 -25.05
C TYR A 91 -5.79 1.27 -23.67
N GLY A 92 -6.55 0.81 -22.68
CA GLY A 92 -6.20 0.88 -21.28
C GLY A 92 -6.36 2.24 -20.63
N THR A 93 -6.60 2.18 -19.34
CA THR A 93 -6.66 3.28 -18.39
C THR A 93 -5.52 3.10 -17.37
N ASP A 94 -4.90 4.20 -16.95
CA ASP A 94 -4.01 4.18 -15.79
C ASP A 94 -4.86 4.00 -14.53
N LEU A 95 -4.82 2.78 -13.98
CA LEU A 95 -5.63 2.42 -12.81
C LEU A 95 -5.31 3.31 -11.61
N ASP A 96 -4.06 3.76 -11.48
CA ASP A 96 -3.58 4.62 -10.40
C ASP A 96 -3.93 6.11 -10.62
N ARG A 97 -4.77 6.41 -11.63
CA ARG A 97 -5.38 7.73 -11.88
C ARG A 97 -6.91 7.66 -11.93
N ASN A 98 -7.48 6.49 -11.68
CA ASN A 98 -8.89 6.22 -11.92
C ASN A 98 -9.71 6.14 -10.62
N PHE A 99 -9.11 6.22 -9.43
CA PHE A 99 -9.90 6.19 -8.20
C PHE A 99 -10.68 7.50 -7.98
N ASP A 100 -11.88 7.38 -7.36
CA ASP A 100 -12.77 8.50 -7.06
C ASP A 100 -12.29 9.31 -5.83
N VAL A 101 -11.15 9.99 -6.00
CA VAL A 101 -10.52 10.85 -4.98
C VAL A 101 -9.79 11.99 -5.68
N ASN A 102 -10.30 13.20 -5.50
CA ASN A 102 -9.85 14.42 -6.17
C ASN A 102 -9.57 14.19 -7.66
N TRP A 103 -10.46 13.47 -8.34
CA TRP A 103 -10.19 12.95 -9.68
C TRP A 103 -9.94 14.10 -10.68
N VAL A 104 -8.75 14.11 -11.28
CA VAL A 104 -8.29 15.13 -12.25
C VAL A 104 -8.34 16.57 -11.70
N PHE A 105 -8.01 16.78 -10.42
CA PHE A 105 -7.85 18.13 -9.86
C PHE A 105 -6.68 18.92 -10.49
N THR A 106 -5.74 18.21 -11.14
CA THR A 106 -4.52 18.77 -11.75
C THR A 106 -4.27 18.17 -13.14
N PRO A 107 -3.82 18.98 -14.12
CA PRO A 107 -3.40 18.48 -15.42
C PRO A 107 -2.02 17.80 -15.41
N LEU A 108 -1.25 17.93 -14.32
CA LEU A 108 0.10 17.36 -14.22
C LEU A 108 0.09 15.84 -13.96
N GLY A 109 -0.91 15.39 -13.21
CA GLY A 109 -0.97 14.03 -12.71
C GLY A 109 -1.89 13.10 -13.49
N ALA A 110 -2.71 13.60 -14.41
CA ALA A 110 -3.73 12.82 -15.11
C ALA A 110 -4.02 13.40 -16.50
N SER A 111 -4.51 12.57 -17.42
CA SER A 111 -4.83 12.98 -18.79
C SER A 111 -6.17 12.44 -19.26
N PHE A 112 -6.93 13.25 -20.01
CA PHE A 112 -8.10 12.78 -20.77
C PHE A 112 -7.74 12.23 -22.16
N ASN A 113 -6.47 12.30 -22.57
CA ASN A 113 -6.02 11.69 -23.81
C ASN A 113 -5.79 10.18 -23.62
N CYS A 114 -6.59 9.35 -24.29
CA CYS A 114 -6.51 7.89 -24.16
C CYS A 114 -5.20 7.27 -24.66
N SER A 115 -4.41 7.99 -25.45
CA SER A 115 -3.06 7.56 -25.84
C SER A 115 -2.00 7.86 -24.79
N SER A 116 -2.32 8.65 -23.75
CA SER A 116 -1.42 8.93 -22.63
C SER A 116 -1.27 7.70 -21.73
N ASP A 117 -0.08 7.50 -21.19
CA ASP A 117 0.19 6.55 -20.11
C ASP A 117 -0.48 6.94 -18.79
N MET A 118 -0.90 8.20 -18.65
CA MET A 118 -1.63 8.75 -17.51
C MET A 118 -3.12 8.95 -17.82
N PHE A 119 -3.67 8.23 -18.81
CA PHE A 119 -5.09 8.33 -19.13
C PHE A 119 -5.94 7.94 -17.91
N CYS A 120 -6.75 8.87 -17.39
CA CYS A 120 -7.45 8.71 -16.12
C CYS A 120 -8.78 7.95 -16.22
N GLY A 121 -9.16 7.51 -17.42
CA GLY A 121 -10.43 6.83 -17.70
C GLY A 121 -11.52 7.80 -18.16
N THR A 122 -12.69 7.25 -18.49
CA THR A 122 -13.84 8.06 -18.95
C THR A 122 -14.61 8.71 -17.81
N SER A 123 -14.45 8.20 -16.59
CA SER A 123 -15.07 8.66 -15.35
C SER A 123 -14.24 8.13 -14.18
N PRO A 124 -14.36 8.69 -12.97
CA PRO A 124 -13.78 8.06 -11.80
C PRO A 124 -14.39 6.66 -11.61
N ALA A 125 -13.56 5.73 -11.14
CA ALA A 125 -13.83 4.30 -10.97
C ALA A 125 -14.44 3.64 -12.22
N SER A 126 -14.04 4.07 -13.42
CA SER A 126 -14.55 3.48 -14.66
C SER A 126 -14.07 2.03 -14.87
N GLU A 127 -12.91 1.66 -14.33
CA GLU A 127 -12.29 0.36 -14.58
C GLU A 127 -12.74 -0.70 -13.56
N PRO A 128 -13.06 -1.93 -14.00
CA PRO A 128 -13.54 -2.98 -13.10
C PRO A 128 -12.52 -3.36 -12.02
N GLU A 129 -11.22 -3.26 -12.31
CA GLU A 129 -10.15 -3.49 -11.33
C GLU A 129 -10.20 -2.45 -10.20
N VAL A 130 -10.44 -1.18 -10.55
CA VAL A 130 -10.54 -0.05 -9.62
C VAL A 130 -11.84 -0.11 -8.83
N GLU A 131 -12.94 -0.47 -9.48
CA GLU A 131 -14.23 -0.70 -8.84
C GLU A 131 -14.13 -1.81 -7.78
N ALA A 132 -13.46 -2.92 -8.09
CA ALA A 132 -13.28 -4.03 -7.15
C ALA A 132 -12.53 -3.60 -5.88
N VAL A 133 -11.43 -2.84 -6.02
CA VAL A 133 -10.66 -2.32 -4.87
C VAL A 133 -11.48 -1.28 -4.10
N THR A 134 -12.17 -0.38 -4.80
CA THR A 134 -13.03 0.64 -4.20
C THR A 134 -14.14 0.00 -3.35
N ASN A 135 -14.81 -1.03 -3.87
CA ASN A 135 -15.87 -1.76 -3.18
C ASN A 135 -15.32 -2.50 -1.95
N PHE A 136 -14.13 -3.09 -2.04
CA PHE A 136 -13.46 -3.71 -0.90
C PHE A 136 -13.16 -2.68 0.20
N ILE A 137 -12.51 -1.56 -0.15
CA ILE A 137 -12.20 -0.48 0.78
C ILE A 137 -13.49 0.00 1.48
N LYS A 138 -14.53 0.35 0.71
CA LYS A 138 -15.78 0.88 1.26
C LYS A 138 -16.48 -0.12 2.19
N SER A 139 -16.51 -1.42 1.83
CA SER A 139 -17.15 -2.46 2.64
C SER A 139 -16.37 -2.83 3.90
N GLN A 140 -15.04 -2.67 3.90
CA GLN A 140 -14.16 -3.07 5.00
C GLN A 140 -13.49 -1.90 5.73
N ARG A 141 -13.80 -0.63 5.40
CA ARG A 141 -13.10 0.55 5.93
C ARG A 141 -12.93 0.60 7.45
N ALA A 142 -13.93 0.12 8.21
CA ALA A 142 -13.87 0.08 9.68
C ALA A 142 -12.93 -1.00 10.23
N ASN A 143 -12.55 -1.97 9.39
CA ASN A 143 -11.71 -3.11 9.75
C ASN A 143 -10.32 -3.03 9.10
N ILE A 144 -10.12 -2.21 8.07
CA ILE A 144 -8.80 -2.03 7.46
C ILE A 144 -7.96 -1.13 8.36
N LEU A 145 -6.89 -1.71 8.90
CA LEU A 145 -5.91 -1.00 9.72
C LEU A 145 -4.81 -0.38 8.85
N SER A 146 -4.36 -1.09 7.81
CA SER A 146 -3.31 -0.58 6.91
C SER A 146 -3.61 -0.92 5.46
N PHE A 147 -3.28 0.03 4.58
CA PHE A 147 -3.39 -0.06 3.13
C PHE A 147 -2.04 0.22 2.50
N LEU A 148 -1.46 -0.79 1.85
CA LEU A 148 -0.14 -0.73 1.22
C LEU A 148 -0.28 -0.99 -0.28
N THR A 149 0.05 -0.03 -1.12
CA THR A 149 0.19 -0.25 -2.57
C THR A 149 1.66 -0.26 -2.95
N ILE A 150 2.08 -1.27 -3.71
CA ILE A 150 3.48 -1.51 -4.04
C ILE A 150 3.73 -1.26 -5.54
N HIS A 151 4.72 -0.42 -5.79
CA HIS A 151 5.11 0.11 -7.09
C HIS A 151 6.63 0.01 -7.30
N SER A 152 7.09 0.40 -8.49
CA SER A 152 8.49 0.72 -8.78
C SER A 152 8.55 1.80 -9.86
N TYR A 153 9.61 2.56 -10.02
CA TYR A 153 10.87 2.57 -9.30
C TYR A 153 11.13 3.98 -8.74
N GLY A 154 12.06 4.08 -7.80
CA GLY A 154 12.53 5.37 -7.28
C GLY A 154 12.87 5.37 -5.79
N GLN A 155 12.76 4.21 -5.12
CA GLN A 155 13.08 4.03 -3.70
C GLN A 155 12.41 5.09 -2.81
N MET A 156 11.08 5.04 -2.76
CA MET A 156 10.27 5.99 -1.99
C MET A 156 9.25 5.28 -1.11
N ILE A 157 8.91 5.91 0.01
CA ILE A 157 7.69 5.60 0.77
C ILE A 157 6.85 6.87 0.78
N LEU A 158 5.78 6.85 0.00
CA LEU A 158 4.94 8.02 -0.21
C LEU A 158 3.72 7.97 0.71
N LEU A 159 3.39 9.14 1.24
CA LEU A 159 2.25 9.41 2.10
C LEU A 159 1.13 10.09 1.33
N PRO A 160 -0.12 9.95 1.79
CA PRO A 160 -1.19 10.82 1.32
C PRO A 160 -0.89 12.27 1.72
N TYR A 161 -1.34 13.27 0.97
CA TYR A 161 -2.09 13.13 -0.28
C TYR A 161 -1.21 13.39 -1.50
N GLY A 162 -1.69 12.97 -2.67
CA GLY A 162 -1.20 13.45 -3.96
C GLY A 162 -1.71 14.86 -4.27
N ASP A 163 -2.80 15.29 -3.65
CA ASP A 163 -3.29 16.67 -3.70
C ASP A 163 -2.59 17.55 -2.64
N PRO A 164 -1.83 18.59 -3.05
CA PRO A 164 -1.15 19.47 -2.10
C PRO A 164 -2.11 20.34 -1.26
N ASN A 165 -3.36 20.50 -1.69
CA ASN A 165 -4.36 21.25 -0.93
C ASN A 165 -5.07 20.39 0.11
N GLU A 166 -4.94 19.06 0.01
CA GLU A 166 -5.46 18.15 1.01
C GLU A 166 -4.46 18.04 2.15
N THR A 167 -4.90 18.47 3.32
CA THR A 167 -4.16 18.20 4.54
C THR A 167 -4.67 16.91 5.14
N VAL A 168 -3.75 16.06 5.58
CA VAL A 168 -4.13 14.88 6.36
C VAL A 168 -4.72 15.37 7.68
N HIS A 169 -6.06 15.37 7.80
CA HIS A 169 -6.77 15.66 9.05
C HIS A 169 -6.17 14.77 10.16
N ASN A 170 -5.83 15.37 11.31
CA ASN A 170 -4.95 14.82 12.36
C ASN A 170 -3.44 14.95 12.04
N TYR A 171 -2.95 16.20 11.98
CA TYR A 171 -1.54 16.57 11.77
C TYR A 171 -0.57 15.90 12.77
N GLU A 172 -1.00 15.63 14.01
CA GLU A 172 -0.22 14.83 14.97
C GLU A 172 -0.04 13.37 14.54
N GLY A 173 -1.05 12.77 13.92
CA GLY A 173 -0.95 11.46 13.28
C GLY A 173 0.03 11.45 12.11
N VAL A 174 0.12 12.54 11.36
CA VAL A 174 1.08 12.73 10.25
C VAL A 174 2.50 12.88 10.76
N LEU A 175 2.73 13.76 11.76
CA LEU A 175 4.04 13.93 12.39
C LEU A 175 4.51 12.64 13.07
N CYS A 176 3.59 11.90 13.70
CA CYS A 176 3.89 10.57 14.22
C CYS A 176 4.31 9.64 13.07
N THR A 177 3.53 9.59 12.00
CA THR A 177 3.83 8.80 10.79
C THR A 177 5.22 9.15 10.22
N PHE A 178 5.57 10.44 10.10
CA PHE A 178 6.89 10.91 9.66
C PHE A 178 8.04 10.49 10.58
N ARG A 179 7.88 10.64 11.91
CA ARG A 179 8.89 10.17 12.88
C ARG A 179 9.12 8.67 12.77
N ARG A 180 8.07 7.89 12.50
CA ARG A 180 8.19 6.42 12.31
C ARG A 180 8.81 6.03 10.99
N LEU A 181 8.59 6.81 9.94
CA LEU A 181 9.27 6.58 8.66
C LEU A 181 10.77 6.80 8.73
N SER A 182 11.26 7.59 9.68
CA SER A 182 12.69 7.66 9.98
C SER A 182 13.22 6.31 10.51
N ASP A 183 12.47 5.64 11.39
CA ASP A 183 12.80 4.29 11.87
C ASP A 183 12.68 3.24 10.75
N GLU A 184 11.70 3.40 9.86
CA GLU A 184 11.44 2.48 8.73
C GLU A 184 12.52 2.59 7.66
N THR A 185 12.87 3.79 7.22
CA THR A 185 14.01 4.03 6.32
C THR A 185 15.31 3.51 6.91
N TYR A 186 15.53 3.71 8.21
CA TYR A 186 16.66 3.08 8.91
C TYR A 186 16.59 1.55 8.86
N SER A 187 15.40 0.95 9.02
CA SER A 187 15.22 -0.51 8.93
C SER A 187 15.48 -1.08 7.53
N ILE A 188 15.19 -0.31 6.47
CA ILE A 188 15.49 -0.66 5.07
C ILE A 188 17.00 -0.54 4.84
N TRP A 189 17.58 0.61 5.23
CA TRP A 189 19.01 0.89 5.12
C TRP A 189 19.85 -0.17 5.84
N LYS A 190 19.44 -0.62 7.03
CA LYS A 190 20.16 -1.63 7.80
C LYS A 190 20.25 -2.99 7.10
N VAL A 191 19.29 -3.33 6.23
CA VAL A 191 19.23 -4.64 5.57
C VAL A 191 20.12 -4.68 4.34
N ARG A 192 20.09 -3.65 3.49
CA ARG A 192 20.83 -3.64 2.21
C ARG A 192 21.49 -2.31 1.84
N GLY A 193 21.48 -1.31 2.74
CA GLY A 193 22.13 -0.01 2.53
C GLY A 193 21.35 0.99 1.68
N GLN A 194 20.11 0.68 1.28
CA GLN A 194 19.33 1.57 0.41
C GLN A 194 18.66 2.70 1.19
N ASN A 195 18.79 3.90 0.65
CA ASN A 195 18.08 5.08 1.12
C ASN A 195 16.75 5.20 0.38
N TYR A 196 15.67 5.29 1.14
CA TYR A 196 14.33 5.57 0.62
C TYR A 196 13.94 7.00 0.98
N THR A 197 13.45 7.76 0.01
CA THR A 197 12.88 9.09 0.26
C THR A 197 11.47 8.94 0.82
N VAL A 198 11.11 9.77 1.79
CA VAL A 198 9.80 9.71 2.43
C VAL A 198 9.16 11.08 2.46
N GLY A 199 7.87 11.13 2.13
CA GLY A 199 7.06 12.32 2.34
C GLY A 199 5.69 12.24 1.70
N ALA A 200 4.94 13.34 1.80
CA ALA A 200 3.69 13.50 1.06
C ALA A 200 3.98 13.36 -0.43
N THR A 201 3.04 12.74 -1.15
CA THR A 201 3.24 12.42 -2.57
C THR A 201 3.43 13.69 -3.40
N SER A 202 2.66 14.74 -3.12
CA SER A 202 2.81 16.05 -3.76
C SER A 202 4.19 16.69 -3.56
N ASP A 203 4.82 16.45 -2.41
CA ASP A 203 6.06 17.10 -2.00
C ASP A 203 7.30 16.35 -2.51
N VAL A 204 7.24 15.02 -2.50
CA VAL A 204 8.35 14.15 -2.92
C VAL A 204 8.36 13.96 -4.44
N LEU A 205 7.18 13.91 -5.06
CA LEU A 205 7.04 13.75 -6.50
C LEU A 205 6.45 15.02 -7.12
N TYR A 206 5.16 14.97 -7.41
CA TYR A 206 4.38 16.02 -8.04
C TYR A 206 2.91 15.78 -7.67
N PRO A 207 2.03 16.77 -7.88
CA PRO A 207 0.60 16.59 -7.62
C PRO A 207 0.00 15.47 -8.47
N ILE A 208 -0.62 14.47 -7.84
CA ILE A 208 -1.20 13.29 -8.50
C ILE A 208 -2.63 13.09 -8.00
N SER A 209 -3.55 12.82 -8.93
CA SER A 209 -4.98 12.57 -8.63
C SER A 209 -5.35 11.11 -8.77
N GLY A 210 -6.45 10.70 -8.10
CA GLY A 210 -7.04 9.38 -8.30
C GLY A 210 -6.21 8.20 -7.78
N LEU A 211 -5.45 8.39 -6.70
CA LEU A 211 -4.61 7.36 -6.09
C LEU A 211 -5.44 6.43 -5.17
N PRO A 212 -5.23 5.10 -5.20
CA PRO A 212 -5.94 4.14 -4.33
C PRO A 212 -5.69 4.43 -2.85
N ARG A 213 -4.45 4.79 -2.52
CA ARG A 213 -3.99 5.10 -1.17
C ARG A 213 -4.66 6.36 -0.61
N ASP A 214 -4.92 7.35 -1.46
CA ASP A 214 -5.63 8.58 -1.08
C ASP A 214 -7.12 8.30 -0.84
N LEU A 215 -7.75 7.47 -1.68
CA LEU A 215 -9.12 7.01 -1.46
C LEU A 215 -9.23 6.24 -0.14
N ALA A 216 -8.30 5.31 0.12
CA ALA A 216 -8.25 4.56 1.38
C ALA A 216 -8.16 5.51 2.59
N ARG A 217 -7.29 6.52 2.50
CA ARG A 217 -7.12 7.52 3.57
C ARG A 217 -8.36 8.38 3.77
N MET A 218 -9.03 8.78 2.69
CA MET A 218 -10.30 9.53 2.73
C MET A 218 -11.43 8.70 3.36
N GLN A 219 -11.41 7.37 3.21
CA GLN A 219 -12.33 6.46 3.88
C GLN A 219 -12.00 6.23 5.37
N GLY A 220 -10.97 6.89 5.91
CA GLY A 220 -10.60 6.85 7.33
C GLY A 220 -9.58 5.77 7.70
N ILE A 221 -8.97 5.09 6.72
CA ILE A 221 -7.94 4.08 7.01
C ILE A 221 -6.67 4.78 7.50
N PRO A 222 -6.12 4.39 8.68
CA PRO A 222 -5.09 5.20 9.33
C PRO A 222 -3.69 5.06 8.71
N PHE A 223 -3.30 3.85 8.31
CA PHE A 223 -1.94 3.55 7.85
C PHE A 223 -1.90 3.27 6.34
N CYS A 224 -1.91 4.33 5.54
CA CYS A 224 -1.95 4.26 4.07
C CYS A 224 -0.62 4.68 3.45
N PHE A 225 0.04 3.79 2.70
CA PHE A 225 1.37 4.05 2.11
C PHE A 225 1.49 3.51 0.69
N THR A 226 2.29 4.21 -0.11
CA THR A 226 2.77 3.72 -1.41
C THR A 226 4.26 3.41 -1.28
N PHE A 227 4.65 2.18 -1.52
CA PHE A 227 6.07 1.82 -1.62
C PHE A 227 6.48 1.85 -3.08
N VAL A 228 7.52 2.62 -3.40
CA VAL A 228 8.14 2.62 -4.73
C VAL A 228 9.51 1.97 -4.59
N LEU A 229 9.63 0.74 -5.07
CA LEU A 229 10.80 -0.12 -4.85
C LEU A 229 12.00 0.29 -5.72
N ARG A 230 13.03 -0.56 -5.74
CA ARG A 230 14.22 -0.37 -6.56
C ARG A 230 13.90 -0.22 -8.05
N ASP A 231 14.76 0.46 -8.80
CA ASP A 231 15.96 1.20 -8.37
C ASP A 231 15.75 2.72 -8.43
N ASN A 232 16.81 3.53 -8.56
CA ASN A 232 16.72 4.97 -8.76
C ASN A 232 16.91 5.39 -10.24
N GLY A 233 16.59 4.48 -11.17
CA GLY A 233 16.58 4.74 -12.62
C GLY A 233 17.77 4.19 -13.41
N THR A 234 18.60 3.31 -12.83
CA THR A 234 19.66 2.62 -13.58
C THR A 234 19.07 1.57 -14.53
N PHE A 235 18.08 0.83 -14.07
CA PHE A 235 17.34 -0.19 -14.78
C PHE A 235 15.86 0.15 -14.93
N SER A 236 15.36 1.13 -14.18
CA SER A 236 13.97 1.56 -14.21
C SER A 236 13.03 0.37 -13.96
N TYR A 237 12.16 0.03 -14.91
CA TYR A 237 11.22 -1.10 -14.83
C TYR A 237 11.82 -2.45 -15.22
N GLN A 238 13.07 -2.48 -15.66
CA GLN A 238 13.80 -3.68 -16.10
C GLN A 238 14.85 -4.10 -15.08
N LEU A 239 14.49 -4.02 -13.79
CA LEU A 239 15.35 -4.42 -12.68
C LEU A 239 15.83 -5.88 -12.88
N PRO A 240 17.16 -6.16 -12.88
CA PRO A 240 17.68 -7.49 -13.11
C PRO A 240 17.21 -8.53 -12.09
N GLU A 241 17.09 -9.79 -12.50
CA GLU A 241 16.59 -10.86 -11.63
C GLU A 241 17.41 -11.04 -10.35
N ASN A 242 18.73 -10.83 -10.40
CA ASN A 242 19.62 -10.90 -9.24
C ASN A 242 19.38 -9.77 -8.22
N GLN A 243 18.61 -8.73 -8.56
CA GLN A 243 18.18 -7.67 -7.66
C GLN A 243 16.82 -7.94 -7.03
N ILE A 244 16.06 -8.96 -7.49
CA ILE A 244 14.73 -9.27 -6.96
C ILE A 244 14.81 -9.58 -5.46
N GLN A 245 15.65 -10.53 -5.07
CA GLN A 245 15.77 -10.92 -3.67
C GLN A 245 16.25 -9.76 -2.77
N PRO A 246 17.32 -9.01 -3.11
CA PRO A 246 17.72 -7.83 -2.35
C PRO A 246 16.61 -6.77 -2.21
N ALA A 247 15.89 -6.46 -3.30
CA ALA A 247 14.79 -5.50 -3.28
C ALA A 247 13.61 -5.99 -2.42
N CYS A 248 13.31 -7.29 -2.44
CA CYS A 248 12.25 -7.86 -1.62
C CYS A 248 12.59 -7.87 -0.12
N GLU A 249 13.83 -8.21 0.24
CA GLU A 249 14.27 -8.26 1.64
C GLU A 249 14.25 -6.88 2.31
N GLU A 250 14.73 -5.85 1.61
CA GLU A 250 14.72 -4.49 2.16
C GLU A 250 13.30 -3.93 2.26
N ALA A 251 12.47 -4.12 1.22
CA ALA A 251 11.08 -3.67 1.21
C ALA A 251 10.28 -4.37 2.30
N TYR A 252 10.53 -5.67 2.50
CA TYR A 252 9.90 -6.47 3.55
C TYR A 252 10.24 -5.93 4.95
N SER A 253 11.48 -5.48 5.17
CA SER A 253 11.89 -4.86 6.43
C SER A 253 11.03 -3.63 6.77
N GLY A 254 10.87 -2.72 5.80
CA GLY A 254 10.04 -1.52 5.96
C GLY A 254 8.56 -1.86 6.17
N VAL A 255 8.00 -2.73 5.33
CA VAL A 255 6.62 -3.19 5.44
C VAL A 255 6.34 -3.89 6.78
N LEU A 256 7.24 -4.75 7.24
CA LEU A 256 7.13 -5.43 8.54
C LEU A 256 7.16 -4.42 9.70
N HIS A 257 7.96 -3.36 9.59
CA HIS A 257 8.01 -2.30 10.59
C HIS A 257 6.65 -1.58 10.69
N ILE A 258 6.11 -1.13 9.56
CA ILE A 258 4.79 -0.46 9.51
C ILE A 258 3.68 -1.34 10.07
N ILE A 259 3.60 -2.61 9.64
CA ILE A 259 2.59 -3.55 10.12
C ILE A 259 2.72 -3.77 11.63
N THR A 260 3.96 -3.92 12.13
CA THR A 260 4.20 -4.07 13.57
C THR A 260 3.71 -2.84 14.34
N TYR A 261 4.06 -1.65 13.85
CA TYR A 261 3.69 -0.41 14.49
C TYR A 261 2.17 -0.27 14.56
N ALA A 262 1.49 -0.42 13.43
CA ALA A 262 0.04 -0.37 13.32
C ALA A 262 -0.64 -1.38 14.26
N HIS A 263 -0.15 -2.61 14.30
CA HIS A 263 -0.62 -3.64 15.24
C HIS A 263 -0.48 -3.18 16.70
N ASN A 264 0.68 -2.66 17.09
CA ASN A 264 0.94 -2.28 18.48
C ASN A 264 0.10 -1.07 18.93
N GLN A 265 -0.25 -0.14 18.04
CA GLN A 265 -1.15 0.97 18.37
C GLN A 265 -2.52 0.48 18.86
N ILE A 266 -3.03 -0.59 18.26
CA ILE A 266 -4.32 -1.18 18.64
C ILE A 266 -4.15 -2.13 19.84
N TYR A 267 -3.17 -3.02 19.77
CA TYR A 267 -3.11 -4.20 20.64
C TYR A 267 -2.15 -4.08 21.82
N SER A 268 -1.16 -3.18 21.79
CA SER A 268 -0.29 -2.92 22.96
C SER A 268 -0.91 -1.89 23.91
N GLY A 269 -1.67 -0.92 23.38
CA GLY A 269 -2.46 0.01 24.20
C GLY A 269 -3.58 -0.69 24.98
N ALA A 270 -4.23 -1.69 24.38
CA ALA A 270 -5.27 -2.49 25.04
C ALA A 270 -4.72 -3.35 26.21
N VAL A 271 -3.50 -3.89 26.10
CA VAL A 271 -2.86 -4.64 27.18
C VAL A 271 -2.51 -3.72 28.36
N ALA A 272 -2.06 -2.49 28.10
CA ALA A 272 -1.81 -1.51 29.16
C ALA A 272 -3.11 -1.05 29.85
N ALA A 273 -4.18 -0.83 29.08
CA ALA A 273 -5.48 -0.43 29.63
C ALA A 273 -6.12 -1.54 30.49
N THR A 274 -6.11 -2.79 30.00
CA THR A 274 -6.61 -3.96 30.74
C THR A 274 -5.76 -4.28 31.97
N ALA A 275 -4.44 -4.15 31.90
CA ALA A 275 -3.57 -4.24 33.07
C ALA A 275 -3.92 -3.15 34.10
N ALA A 276 -4.08 -1.90 33.67
CA ALA A 276 -4.48 -0.81 34.57
C ALA A 276 -5.87 -1.03 35.21
N THR A 277 -6.82 -1.63 34.48
CA THR A 277 -8.15 -1.99 35.04
C THR A 277 -8.07 -3.15 36.04
N LEU A 278 -7.23 -4.16 35.77
CA LEU A 278 -6.99 -5.26 36.71
C LEU A 278 -6.27 -4.79 37.98
N TRP A 279 -5.27 -3.90 37.84
CA TRP A 279 -4.57 -3.30 38.99
C TRP A 279 -5.49 -2.42 39.84
N THR A 280 -6.39 -1.64 39.22
CA THR A 280 -7.37 -0.82 39.95
C THR A 280 -8.44 -1.67 40.64
N LEU A 281 -8.89 -2.78 40.03
CA LEU A 281 -9.80 -3.73 40.66
C LEU A 281 -9.12 -4.49 41.83
N LEU A 282 -7.86 -4.88 41.69
CA LEU A 282 -7.09 -5.52 42.76
C LEU A 282 -6.82 -4.56 43.92
N LEU A 283 -6.53 -3.28 43.64
CA LEU A 283 -6.42 -2.23 44.67
C LEU A 283 -7.77 -1.96 45.35
N ALA A 284 -8.88 -1.92 44.61
CA ALA A 284 -10.21 -1.75 45.18
C ALA A 284 -10.64 -2.95 46.05
N ALA A 285 -10.25 -4.18 45.67
CA ALA A 285 -10.48 -5.38 46.46
C ALA A 285 -9.51 -5.53 47.66
N GLY A 286 -8.34 -4.87 47.62
CA GLY A 286 -7.34 -4.88 48.69
C GLY A 286 -7.56 -3.85 49.80
N VAL A 287 -8.53 -2.94 49.67
CA VAL A 287 -8.83 -1.88 50.66
C VAL A 287 -9.89 -2.32 51.70
N THR A 288 -10.31 -3.59 51.72
CA THR A 288 -11.28 -4.12 52.71
C THR A 288 -10.67 -4.92 53.87
N LEU A 289 -9.37 -4.79 54.13
CA LEU A 289 -8.71 -5.37 55.31
C LEU A 289 -7.79 -4.35 56.00
N MET A 290 -8.39 -3.30 56.57
CA MET A 290 -7.91 -2.60 57.78
C MET A 290 -9.09 -2.06 58.57
#